data_AF-K6BW15-F1
#
_entry.id   AF-K6BW15-F1
#
_cell.length_a   1.000
_cell.length_b   1.000
_cell.length_c   1.000
_cell.angle_alpha   90.00
_cell.angle_beta   90.00
_cell.angle_gamma   90.00
#
_symmetry.space_group_name_H-M   'P 1'
#
loop_
_entity.id
_entity.type
_entity.pdbx_description
1 polymer ?
#
loop_
_entity_poly.entity_id
_entity_poly.type
_entity_poly.pdbx_seq_one_letter_code
_entity_poly.pdbx_strand_id
1 'polypeptide(L)'
;MKQFFVDLHIHIGRTKTGRPVKITGAKSLTIENILYEASFIKGMDMIGVIDCHVPEVLQELKVLIEEEKVVEEEGGGLRFSNVTLILGSEIEVYDETCHGPIHVLAFFPTLAIMETFSGWLQERMKNITLSTQRIYETGRNLQEKVKQLGGLFIPAHVFTPFKSLYGVGVNVSLTEILDPKLIDAVELGLSSNTEMADQLMELHQFTFLSNSDAHSLGKIAREYQAIRMDRPTFSELKLALANKQDRKIFANYGLDPRLGKYHRTTCAKCLTRLEDNWECCPACGHKGMTKGVYERLLELKMVQEKEQGHLVEKIKIEERPPYIHQVPLDFIPKLGPKTLEKLRDHFGTEMNIIHFVPKEELQKIVSSCIAEMILQARKGELSVTAGGGGRYGKIRIE
;
A
#
# COMPACT_ATOMS: atom_id res chain seq x y z
N MET A 1 -1.28 23.18 9.81
CA MET A 1 -1.40 21.78 9.38
C MET A 1 -2.85 21.35 9.14
N LYS A 2 -3.08 20.68 8.02
CA LYS A 2 -4.33 20.03 7.60
C LYS A 2 -4.14 18.51 7.57
N GLN A 3 -5.22 17.76 7.37
CA GLN A 3 -5.16 16.34 7.05
C GLN A 3 -5.29 16.14 5.54
N PHE A 4 -4.49 15.24 4.98
CA PHE A 4 -4.46 14.92 3.57
C PHE A 4 -4.56 13.40 3.39
N PHE A 5 -5.36 12.94 2.43
CA PHE A 5 -5.47 11.52 2.10
C PHE A 5 -4.38 11.11 1.12
N VAL A 6 -3.64 10.05 1.46
CA VAL A 6 -2.44 9.63 0.75
C VAL A 6 -2.44 8.13 0.49
N ASP A 7 -2.21 7.73 -0.78
CA ASP A 7 -2.03 6.34 -1.21
C ASP A 7 -0.76 6.23 -2.07
N LEU A 8 0.29 5.59 -1.54
CA LEU A 8 1.62 5.62 -2.14
C LEU A 8 1.97 4.45 -3.06
N HIS A 9 1.06 3.48 -3.25
CA HIS A 9 1.37 2.24 -3.97
C HIS A 9 0.35 1.99 -5.07
N ILE A 10 0.53 2.67 -6.21
CA ILE A 10 -0.31 2.51 -7.40
C ILE A 10 0.54 2.08 -8.58
N HIS A 11 0.13 1.02 -9.27
CA HIS A 11 0.80 0.55 -10.48
C HIS A 11 0.37 1.31 -11.73
N ILE A 12 1.16 1.20 -12.80
CA ILE A 12 0.79 1.50 -14.17
C ILE A 12 0.60 0.17 -14.91
N GLY A 13 -0.55 -0.02 -15.53
CA GLY A 13 -0.80 -1.17 -16.38
C GLY A 13 -0.20 -0.98 -17.78
N ARG A 14 -0.33 0.22 -18.36
CA ARG A 14 0.11 0.51 -19.73
C ARG A 14 0.66 1.94 -19.85
N THR A 15 1.64 2.12 -20.74
CA THR A 15 2.08 3.46 -21.19
C THR A 15 1.05 4.06 -22.16
N LYS A 16 1.14 5.36 -22.45
CA LYS A 16 0.33 6.03 -23.49
C LYS A 16 0.40 5.38 -24.87
N THR A 17 1.52 4.75 -25.22
CA THR A 17 1.70 4.02 -26.49
C THR A 17 1.10 2.61 -26.47
N GLY A 18 0.53 2.19 -25.33
CA GLY A 18 -0.08 0.88 -25.16
C GLY A 18 0.88 -0.25 -24.78
N ARG A 19 2.15 0.05 -24.45
CA ARG A 19 3.10 -0.97 -24.01
C ARG A 19 2.82 -1.43 -22.56
N PRO A 20 2.97 -2.73 -22.26
CA PRO A 20 2.80 -3.26 -20.91
C PRO A 20 3.85 -2.72 -19.95
N VAL A 21 3.40 -2.30 -18.77
CA VAL A 21 4.26 -1.95 -17.61
C VAL A 21 4.07 -3.01 -16.51
N LYS A 22 2.92 -3.02 -15.83
CA LYS A 22 2.47 -4.15 -15.01
C LYS A 22 1.58 -5.08 -15.82
N ILE A 23 2.03 -6.32 -16.06
CA ILE A 23 1.29 -7.30 -16.88
C ILE A 23 -0.08 -7.63 -16.28
N THR A 24 -0.16 -7.73 -14.95
CA THR A 24 -1.38 -8.00 -14.19
C THR A 24 -2.24 -6.75 -13.97
N GLY A 25 -1.75 -5.56 -14.33
CA GLY A 25 -2.47 -4.31 -14.21
C GLY A 25 -3.50 -4.11 -15.33
N ALA A 26 -4.59 -3.41 -15.01
CA ALA A 26 -5.62 -3.06 -15.98
C ALA A 26 -5.05 -2.21 -17.12
N LYS A 27 -5.50 -2.43 -18.35
CA LYS A 27 -5.04 -1.66 -19.51
C LYS A 27 -5.35 -0.16 -19.42
N SER A 28 -6.41 0.20 -18.69
CA SER A 28 -6.81 1.58 -18.46
C SER A 28 -5.96 2.30 -17.41
N LEU A 29 -5.07 1.59 -16.72
CA LEU A 29 -4.22 2.15 -15.67
C LEU A 29 -2.99 2.84 -16.31
N THR A 30 -3.24 3.96 -16.98
CA THR A 30 -2.22 4.86 -17.54
C THR A 30 -1.97 6.02 -16.57
N ILE A 31 -0.84 6.72 -16.66
CA ILE A 31 -0.52 7.82 -15.73
C ILE A 31 -1.56 8.95 -15.78
N GLU A 32 -2.01 9.36 -16.96
CA GLU A 32 -3.09 10.37 -17.10
C GLU A 32 -4.40 9.92 -16.43
N ASN A 33 -4.79 8.65 -16.61
CA ASN A 33 -6.02 8.13 -15.99
C ASN A 33 -5.89 7.99 -14.47
N ILE A 34 -4.71 7.62 -13.97
CA ILE A 34 -4.44 7.55 -12.52
C ILE A 34 -4.57 8.94 -11.91
N LEU A 35 -3.96 9.97 -12.52
CA LEU A 35 -4.04 11.35 -12.06
C LEU A 35 -5.48 11.86 -12.04
N TYR A 36 -6.25 11.56 -13.09
CA TYR A 36 -7.66 11.92 -13.18
C TYR A 36 -8.50 11.21 -12.10
N GLU A 37 -8.38 9.88 -12.00
CA GLU A 37 -9.13 9.08 -11.02
C GLU A 37 -8.81 9.52 -9.60
N ALA A 38 -7.53 9.71 -9.27
CA ALA A 38 -7.09 10.17 -7.95
C ALA A 38 -7.64 11.55 -7.61
N SER A 39 -7.54 12.52 -8.52
CA SER A 39 -7.97 13.90 -8.25
C SER A 39 -9.49 14.06 -8.23
N PHE A 40 -10.19 13.51 -9.22
CA PHE A 40 -11.60 13.87 -9.48
C PHE A 40 -12.61 12.81 -9.04
N ILE A 41 -12.20 11.54 -8.95
CA ILE A 41 -13.10 10.45 -8.55
C ILE A 41 -12.87 10.08 -7.09
N LYS A 42 -11.63 9.72 -6.74
CA LYS A 42 -11.26 9.32 -5.39
C LYS A 42 -11.17 10.53 -4.46
N GLY A 43 -10.57 11.62 -4.90
CA GLY A 43 -10.32 12.80 -4.06
C GLY A 43 -9.11 12.62 -3.15
N MET A 44 -8.04 12.02 -3.69
CA MET A 44 -6.76 11.89 -3.02
C MET A 44 -6.00 13.21 -3.11
N ASP A 45 -5.30 13.57 -2.04
CA ASP A 45 -4.46 14.78 -2.00
C ASP A 45 -3.03 14.50 -2.46
N MET A 46 -2.56 13.27 -2.23
CA MET A 46 -1.25 12.81 -2.66
C MET A 46 -1.33 11.33 -3.07
N ILE A 47 -0.63 10.97 -4.15
CA ILE A 47 -0.51 9.59 -4.58
C ILE A 47 0.94 9.24 -4.87
N GLY A 48 1.31 7.97 -4.73
CA GLY A 48 2.58 7.42 -5.19
C GLY A 48 2.32 6.45 -6.33
N VAL A 49 2.93 6.71 -7.49
CA VAL A 49 2.89 5.78 -8.62
C VAL A 49 4.24 5.08 -8.69
N ILE A 50 4.25 3.77 -8.49
CA ILE A 50 5.48 3.01 -8.25
C ILE A 50 6.07 2.38 -9.52
N ASP A 51 5.70 2.94 -10.67
CA ASP A 51 6.21 2.57 -12.00
C ASP A 51 6.79 3.78 -12.75
N CYS A 52 7.10 4.86 -12.02
CA CYS A 52 7.66 6.08 -12.61
C CYS A 52 9.12 5.91 -13.06
N HIS A 53 9.81 4.82 -12.73
CA HIS A 53 11.16 4.54 -13.26
C HIS A 53 11.12 4.15 -14.75
N VAL A 54 9.97 3.78 -15.30
CA VAL A 54 9.85 3.33 -16.69
C VAL A 54 10.15 4.50 -17.65
N PRO A 55 11.09 4.36 -18.61
CA PRO A 55 11.50 5.46 -19.49
C PRO A 55 10.35 6.13 -20.26
N GLU A 56 9.37 5.35 -20.74
CA GLU A 56 8.20 5.93 -21.43
C GLU A 56 7.27 6.71 -20.50
N VAL A 57 7.17 6.30 -19.23
CA VAL A 57 6.38 7.02 -18.23
C VAL A 57 7.08 8.33 -17.87
N LEU A 58 8.41 8.32 -17.74
CA LEU A 58 9.22 9.53 -17.55
C LEU A 58 9.01 10.53 -18.69
N GLN A 59 9.07 10.05 -19.94
CA GLN A 59 8.82 10.88 -21.10
C GLN A 59 7.39 11.43 -21.13
N GLU A 60 6.40 10.64 -20.76
CA GLU A 60 5.01 11.08 -20.65
C GLU A 60 4.84 12.18 -19.59
N LEU A 61 5.48 12.04 -18.44
CA LEU A 61 5.49 13.06 -17.39
C LEU A 61 6.17 14.36 -17.84
N LYS A 62 7.28 14.28 -18.61
CA LYS A 62 7.91 15.47 -19.21
C LYS A 62 6.96 16.22 -20.12
N VAL A 63 6.26 15.51 -21.00
CA VAL A 63 5.27 16.11 -21.90
C VAL A 63 4.15 16.78 -21.10
N LEU A 64 3.66 16.15 -20.03
CA LEU A 64 2.64 16.76 -19.17
C LEU A 64 3.12 18.03 -18.47
N ILE A 65 4.41 18.12 -18.13
CA ILE A 65 5.03 19.34 -17.57
C ILE A 65 5.19 20.42 -18.65
N GLU A 66 5.67 20.06 -19.83
CA GLU A 66 5.79 20.98 -20.99
C GLU A 66 4.43 21.55 -21.42
N GLU A 67 3.37 20.77 -21.30
CA GLU A 67 1.99 21.18 -21.56
C GLU A 67 1.34 21.93 -20.38
N GLU A 68 2.08 22.21 -19.30
CA GLU A 68 1.60 22.87 -18.07
C GLU A 68 0.41 22.16 -17.39
N LYS A 69 0.17 20.89 -17.71
CA LYS A 69 -0.87 20.06 -17.06
C LYS A 69 -0.42 19.61 -15.68
N VAL A 70 0.89 19.47 -15.49
CA VAL A 70 1.54 19.04 -14.26
C VAL A 70 2.63 20.05 -13.92
N VAL A 71 2.74 20.42 -12.65
CA VAL A 71 3.75 21.38 -12.17
C VAL A 71 4.62 20.73 -11.10
N GLU A 72 5.94 20.84 -11.22
CA GLU A 72 6.84 20.37 -10.17
C GLU A 72 6.83 21.34 -8.98
N GLU A 73 6.57 20.82 -7.78
CA GLU A 73 6.48 21.62 -6.55
C GLU A 73 7.86 21.87 -5.94
N GLU A 74 8.08 23.06 -5.35
CA GLU A 74 9.34 23.42 -4.68
C GLU A 74 9.73 22.40 -3.58
N GLY A 75 8.73 21.83 -2.89
CA GLY A 75 8.92 20.81 -1.86
C GLY A 75 9.05 19.37 -2.40
N GLY A 76 9.11 19.20 -3.72
CA GLY A 76 9.10 17.92 -4.43
C GLY A 76 7.71 17.34 -4.63
N GLY A 77 7.56 16.54 -5.69
CA GLY A 77 6.31 16.01 -6.20
C GLY A 77 5.80 16.78 -7.43
N LEU A 78 4.92 16.12 -8.17
CA LEU A 78 4.32 16.63 -9.40
C LEU A 78 2.84 16.91 -9.19
N ARG A 79 2.45 18.18 -9.16
CA ARG A 79 1.08 18.63 -8.90
C ARG A 79 0.22 18.54 -10.16
N PHE A 80 -0.90 17.84 -10.06
CA PHE A 80 -1.96 17.80 -11.07
C PHE A 80 -3.29 18.18 -10.41
N SER A 81 -3.90 19.30 -10.79
CA SER A 81 -5.15 19.75 -10.18
C SER A 81 -5.08 19.75 -8.64
N ASN A 82 -5.84 18.89 -7.96
CA ASN A 82 -5.88 18.79 -6.50
C ASN A 82 -4.95 17.74 -5.90
N VAL A 83 -4.29 16.91 -6.71
CA VAL A 83 -3.44 15.80 -6.25
C VAL A 83 -1.95 16.07 -6.53
N THR A 84 -1.08 15.69 -5.60
CA THR A 84 0.36 15.64 -5.83
C THR A 84 0.82 14.21 -6.07
N LEU A 85 1.47 13.96 -7.20
CA LEU A 85 2.13 12.70 -7.53
C LEU A 85 3.55 12.66 -6.93
N ILE A 86 3.84 11.62 -6.16
CA ILE A 86 5.18 11.24 -5.72
C ILE A 86 5.69 10.14 -6.64
N LEU A 87 6.88 10.35 -7.19
CA LEU A 87 7.50 9.46 -8.17
C LEU A 87 8.08 8.26 -7.46
N GLY A 88 7.51 7.07 -7.71
CA GLY A 88 7.89 5.83 -7.06
C GLY A 88 8.41 4.75 -8.02
N SER A 89 9.09 3.77 -7.45
CA SER A 89 9.48 2.52 -8.09
C SER A 89 9.29 1.36 -7.11
N GLU A 90 8.52 0.32 -7.46
CA GLU A 90 8.52 -0.96 -6.75
C GLU A 90 9.58 -1.87 -7.40
N ILE A 91 10.50 -2.39 -6.57
CA ILE A 91 11.63 -3.22 -7.00
C ILE A 91 11.58 -4.56 -6.28
N GLU A 92 11.81 -5.66 -7.01
CA GLU A 92 12.02 -6.97 -6.40
C GLU A 92 13.50 -7.14 -6.04
N VAL A 93 13.78 -7.38 -4.76
CA VAL A 93 15.11 -7.72 -4.24
C VAL A 93 15.14 -9.22 -3.96
N TYR A 94 16.15 -9.90 -4.51
CA TYR A 94 16.40 -11.31 -4.26
C TYR A 94 17.89 -11.56 -4.40
N ASP A 95 18.66 -11.16 -3.40
CA ASP A 95 20.11 -11.37 -3.33
C ASP A 95 20.44 -12.64 -2.53
N GLU A 96 21.72 -12.89 -2.28
CA GLU A 96 22.22 -14.06 -1.54
C GLU A 96 21.80 -14.12 -0.06
N THR A 97 21.34 -13.00 0.51
CA THR A 97 20.86 -12.94 1.90
C THR A 97 19.36 -13.25 2.02
N CYS A 98 18.63 -13.23 0.91
CA CYS A 98 17.21 -13.50 0.87
C CYS A 98 16.89 -15.01 0.89
N HIS A 99 15.92 -15.41 1.73
CA HIS A 99 15.30 -16.73 1.68
C HIS A 99 14.19 -16.84 0.62
N GLY A 100 13.72 -15.69 0.13
CA GLY A 100 12.75 -15.55 -0.94
C GLY A 100 12.74 -14.09 -1.45
N PRO A 101 12.15 -13.82 -2.62
CA PRO A 101 12.08 -12.45 -3.14
C PRO A 101 11.28 -11.56 -2.19
N ILE A 102 11.65 -10.28 -2.14
CA ILE A 102 10.93 -9.24 -1.40
C ILE A 102 10.66 -8.06 -2.33
N HIS A 103 9.60 -7.31 -2.09
CA HIS A 103 9.38 -6.03 -2.76
C HIS A 103 9.70 -4.87 -1.84
N VAL A 104 10.27 -3.82 -2.43
CA VAL A 104 10.57 -2.56 -1.75
C VAL A 104 10.15 -1.40 -2.65
N LEU A 105 9.79 -0.29 -2.03
CA LEU A 105 9.41 0.95 -2.69
C LEU A 105 10.54 1.97 -2.52
N ALA A 106 10.87 2.64 -3.62
CA ALA A 106 11.77 3.79 -3.66
C ALA A 106 11.01 5.00 -4.20
N PHE A 107 11.03 6.12 -3.47
CA PHE A 107 10.39 7.37 -3.91
C PHE A 107 11.39 8.52 -4.03
N PHE A 108 11.17 9.40 -5.00
CA PHE A 108 12.08 10.51 -5.30
C PHE A 108 11.34 11.85 -5.41
N PRO A 109 12.00 12.96 -5.01
CA PRO A 109 11.35 14.28 -4.94
C PRO A 109 11.06 14.91 -6.31
N THR A 110 11.91 14.68 -7.31
CA THR A 110 11.83 15.39 -8.60
C THR A 110 11.93 14.43 -9.77
N LEU A 111 11.43 14.87 -10.93
CA LEU A 111 11.49 14.08 -12.14
C LEU A 111 12.94 13.76 -12.52
N ALA A 112 13.82 14.77 -12.48
CA ALA A 112 15.24 14.62 -12.79
C ALA A 112 15.96 13.59 -11.91
N ILE A 113 15.62 13.51 -10.62
CA ILE A 113 16.20 12.51 -9.71
C ILE A 113 15.65 11.11 -10.04
N MET A 114 14.36 10.98 -10.36
CA MET A 114 13.81 9.69 -10.81
C MET A 114 14.46 9.22 -12.12
N GLU A 115 14.78 10.12 -13.05
CA GLU A 115 15.52 9.76 -14.27
C GLU A 115 16.92 9.24 -13.96
N THR A 116 17.61 9.90 -13.02
CA THR A 116 18.94 9.46 -12.55
C THR A 116 18.85 8.05 -11.94
N PHE A 117 17.82 7.79 -11.14
CA PHE A 117 17.58 6.47 -10.56
C PHE A 117 17.21 5.42 -11.63
N SER A 118 16.37 5.78 -12.60
CA SER A 118 16.00 4.92 -13.73
C SER A 118 17.23 4.47 -14.53
N GLY A 119 18.15 5.40 -14.83
CA GLY A 119 19.42 5.06 -15.49
C GLY A 119 20.27 4.09 -14.66
N TRP A 120 20.34 4.28 -13.34
CA TRP A 120 21.04 3.36 -12.44
C TRP A 120 20.40 1.96 -12.38
N LEU A 121 19.07 1.88 -12.42
CA LEU A 121 18.32 0.62 -12.49
C LEU A 121 18.51 -0.09 -13.83
N GLN A 122 18.62 0.65 -14.94
CA GLN A 122 18.75 0.08 -16.28
C GLN A 122 19.98 -0.84 -16.42
N GLU A 123 21.07 -0.52 -15.73
CA GLU A 123 22.28 -1.35 -15.67
C GLU A 123 22.13 -2.60 -14.81
N ARG A 124 21.11 -2.63 -13.93
CA ARG A 124 20.91 -3.63 -12.87
C ARG A 124 19.60 -4.38 -13.02
N MET A 125 18.90 -4.23 -14.13
CA MET A 125 17.64 -4.92 -14.41
C MET A 125 17.64 -5.47 -15.83
N LYS A 126 17.01 -6.61 -16.03
CA LYS A 126 16.86 -7.19 -17.39
C LYS A 126 15.91 -6.38 -18.26
N ASN A 127 14.90 -5.76 -17.66
CA ASN A 127 13.90 -5.02 -18.40
C ASN A 127 13.40 -3.82 -17.60
N ILE A 128 13.95 -2.64 -17.88
CA ILE A 128 13.56 -1.39 -17.20
C ILE A 128 12.13 -0.93 -17.54
N THR A 129 11.50 -1.48 -18.60
CA THR A 129 10.17 -1.05 -19.03
C THR A 129 9.02 -1.74 -18.30
N LEU A 130 9.33 -2.78 -17.52
CA LEU A 130 8.35 -3.51 -16.73
C LEU A 130 8.37 -3.07 -15.27
N SER A 131 7.21 -3.18 -14.66
CA SER A 131 7.00 -2.99 -13.23
C SER A 131 7.62 -4.13 -12.41
N THR A 132 8.05 -3.81 -11.18
CA THR A 132 8.46 -4.77 -10.15
C THR A 132 9.48 -5.81 -10.61
N GLN A 133 10.49 -5.38 -11.37
CA GLN A 133 11.53 -6.30 -11.83
C GLN A 133 12.54 -6.58 -10.73
N ARG A 134 13.14 -7.77 -10.81
CA ARG A 134 14.29 -8.11 -9.98
C ARG A 134 15.47 -7.22 -10.33
N ILE A 135 16.04 -6.58 -9.31
CA ILE A 135 17.35 -5.94 -9.40
C ILE A 135 18.47 -6.96 -9.18
N TYR A 136 19.55 -6.86 -9.96
CA TYR A 136 20.79 -7.62 -9.80
C TYR A 136 21.77 -6.81 -8.95
N GLU A 137 21.38 -6.58 -7.70
CA GLU A 137 22.11 -5.79 -6.70
C GLU A 137 21.61 -6.20 -5.30
N THR A 138 22.38 -5.90 -4.26
CA THR A 138 21.96 -6.18 -2.88
C THR A 138 20.88 -5.20 -2.39
N GLY A 139 20.04 -5.65 -1.46
CA GLY A 139 19.05 -4.79 -0.81
C GLY A 139 19.69 -3.56 -0.13
N ARG A 140 20.84 -3.74 0.51
CA ARG A 140 21.56 -2.65 1.21
C ARG A 140 22.16 -1.62 0.24
N ASN A 141 22.78 -2.06 -0.85
CA ASN A 141 23.29 -1.13 -1.87
C ASN A 141 22.14 -0.33 -2.53
N LEU A 142 20.98 -0.97 -2.73
CA LEU A 142 19.78 -0.28 -3.18
C LEU A 142 19.33 0.78 -2.17
N GLN A 143 19.30 0.46 -0.86
CA GLN A 143 18.98 1.44 0.19
C GLN A 143 19.94 2.62 0.16
N GLU A 144 21.26 2.38 0.13
CA GLU A 144 22.28 3.42 0.06
C GLU A 144 22.09 4.31 -1.17
N LYS A 145 21.80 3.72 -2.34
CA LYS A 145 21.55 4.48 -3.56
C LYS A 145 20.33 5.38 -3.44
N VAL A 146 19.23 4.86 -2.89
CA VAL A 146 18.01 5.64 -2.66
C VAL A 146 18.30 6.83 -1.74
N LYS A 147 19.03 6.62 -0.64
CA LYS A 147 19.40 7.70 0.29
C LYS A 147 20.38 8.70 -0.31
N GLN A 148 21.34 8.25 -1.11
CA GLN A 148 22.27 9.12 -1.84
C GLN A 148 21.52 10.14 -2.71
N LEU A 149 20.42 9.70 -3.33
CA LEU A 149 19.55 10.52 -4.17
C LEU A 149 18.48 11.30 -3.36
N GLY A 150 18.56 11.29 -2.03
CA GLY A 150 17.60 11.97 -1.15
C GLY A 150 16.21 11.34 -1.09
N GLY A 151 16.07 10.12 -1.63
CA GLY A 151 14.82 9.38 -1.73
C GLY A 151 14.34 8.75 -0.43
N LEU A 152 13.14 8.16 -0.49
CA LEU A 152 12.54 7.35 0.57
C LEU A 152 12.61 5.87 0.22
N PHE A 153 12.92 5.02 1.18
CA PHE A 153 12.99 3.56 1.04
C PHE A 153 12.03 2.88 2.03
N ILE A 154 11.13 2.07 1.50
CA ILE A 154 10.01 1.47 2.26
C ILE A 154 9.85 0.01 1.85
N PRO A 155 10.05 -0.98 2.74
CA PRO A 155 9.65 -2.36 2.46
C PRO A 155 8.15 -2.45 2.19
N ALA A 156 7.77 -3.09 1.07
CA ALA A 156 6.39 -3.18 0.60
C ALA A 156 5.67 -4.39 1.21
N HIS A 157 4.35 -4.24 1.46
CA HIS A 157 3.40 -5.28 1.89
C HIS A 157 4.01 -6.45 2.68
N VAL A 158 4.70 -6.11 3.78
CA VAL A 158 5.77 -6.95 4.36
C VAL A 158 5.35 -8.32 4.90
N PHE A 159 4.05 -8.59 4.98
CA PHE A 159 3.50 -9.84 5.53
C PHE A 159 2.80 -10.72 4.50
N THR A 160 2.64 -10.29 3.25
CA THR A 160 2.00 -11.13 2.21
C THR A 160 2.76 -12.45 2.05
N PRO A 161 2.14 -13.63 1.93
CA PRO A 161 2.88 -14.91 1.88
C PRO A 161 3.81 -15.12 0.68
N PHE A 162 3.89 -14.14 -0.24
CA PHE A 162 4.71 -14.18 -1.42
C PHE A 162 5.36 -12.82 -1.60
N LYS A 163 6.61 -12.82 -2.06
CA LYS A 163 7.33 -11.60 -2.46
C LYS A 163 7.38 -10.50 -1.39
N SER A 164 7.41 -10.89 -0.12
CA SER A 164 7.42 -9.97 1.00
C SER A 164 8.48 -10.35 2.02
N LEU A 165 8.86 -9.34 2.81
CA LEU A 165 9.95 -9.43 3.78
C LEU A 165 9.73 -10.54 4.81
N TYR A 166 8.68 -10.45 5.63
CA TYR A 166 8.39 -11.44 6.68
C TYR A 166 7.64 -12.66 6.17
N GLY A 167 6.97 -12.57 5.03
CA GLY A 167 6.29 -13.72 4.44
C GLY A 167 7.25 -14.79 3.97
N VAL A 168 8.33 -14.39 3.27
CA VAL A 168 9.29 -15.33 2.66
C VAL A 168 10.74 -14.85 2.64
N GLY A 169 10.99 -13.54 2.75
CA GLY A 169 12.33 -12.97 2.61
C GLY A 169 13.29 -13.38 3.73
N VAL A 170 12.82 -13.31 4.98
CA VAL A 170 13.66 -13.51 6.18
C VAL A 170 13.20 -14.71 6.99
N ASN A 171 14.10 -15.27 7.79
CA ASN A 171 13.72 -16.28 8.78
C ASN A 171 13.07 -15.63 10.01
N VAL A 172 13.68 -14.56 10.53
CA VAL A 172 13.36 -13.95 11.82
C VAL A 172 13.27 -12.42 11.77
N SER A 173 14.24 -11.74 11.15
CA SER A 173 14.38 -10.27 11.26
C SER A 173 14.68 -9.63 9.91
N LEU A 174 14.15 -8.41 9.73
CA LEU A 174 14.47 -7.57 8.55
C LEU A 174 15.98 -7.33 8.39
N THR A 175 16.74 -7.37 9.49
CA THR A 175 18.18 -7.08 9.52
C THR A 175 19.02 -8.09 8.75
N GLU A 176 18.46 -9.27 8.47
CA GLU A 176 19.05 -10.29 7.59
C GLU A 176 19.35 -9.71 6.20
N ILE A 177 18.45 -8.87 5.66
CA ILE A 177 18.53 -8.36 4.28
C ILE A 177 18.77 -6.85 4.24
N LEU A 178 18.17 -6.09 5.17
CA LEU A 178 18.11 -4.62 5.09
C LEU A 178 18.80 -3.96 6.28
N ASP A 179 19.31 -2.73 6.08
CA ASP A 179 19.71 -1.85 7.19
C ASP A 179 18.48 -1.09 7.72
N PRO A 180 18.07 -1.29 8.98
CA PRO A 180 16.94 -0.59 9.58
C PRO A 180 17.09 0.93 9.56
N LYS A 181 18.31 1.47 9.63
CA LYS A 181 18.56 2.93 9.64
C LYS A 181 18.23 3.60 8.32
N LEU A 182 18.17 2.82 7.24
CA LEU A 182 17.86 3.31 5.90
C LEU A 182 16.40 3.05 5.51
N ILE A 183 15.53 2.63 6.43
CA ILE A 183 14.09 2.46 6.20
C ILE A 183 13.35 3.70 6.73
N ASP A 184 12.50 4.34 5.91
CA ASP A 184 11.72 5.51 6.34
C ASP A 184 10.34 5.15 6.91
N ALA A 185 9.77 4.04 6.43
CA ALA A 185 8.48 3.51 6.86
C ALA A 185 8.35 2.04 6.42
N VAL A 186 7.31 1.36 6.89
CA VAL A 186 6.98 -0.02 6.50
C VAL A 186 5.55 -0.06 6.01
N GLU A 187 5.33 -0.68 4.84
CA GLU A 187 3.98 -0.90 4.31
C GLU A 187 3.42 -2.23 4.82
N LEU A 188 2.25 -2.16 5.46
CA LEU A 188 1.56 -3.32 6.04
C LEU A 188 1.02 -4.27 4.96
N GLY A 189 0.43 -3.68 3.91
CA GLY A 189 -0.27 -4.39 2.84
C GLY A 189 -1.59 -5.03 3.29
N LEU A 190 -2.37 -5.50 2.31
CA LEU A 190 -3.77 -5.94 2.45
C LEU A 190 -4.03 -7.13 3.40
N SER A 191 -2.96 -7.74 3.93
CA SER A 191 -3.05 -8.96 4.74
C SER A 191 -2.72 -8.73 6.22
N SER A 192 -2.49 -7.48 6.62
CA SER A 192 -2.19 -7.13 8.02
C SER A 192 -2.71 -5.75 8.38
N ASN A 193 -2.85 -5.50 9.68
CA ASN A 193 -3.14 -4.18 10.24
C ASN A 193 -2.08 -3.83 11.30
N THR A 194 -2.18 -2.63 11.88
CA THR A 194 -1.25 -2.14 12.92
C THR A 194 -1.11 -3.13 14.08
N GLU A 195 -2.23 -3.64 14.63
CA GLU A 195 -2.21 -4.58 15.76
C GLU A 195 -1.45 -5.88 15.43
N MET A 196 -1.64 -6.41 14.22
CA MET A 196 -0.92 -7.59 13.76
C MET A 196 0.59 -7.33 13.65
N ALA A 197 0.99 -6.19 13.08
CA ALA A 197 2.40 -5.84 12.87
C ALA A 197 3.12 -5.46 14.17
N ASP A 198 2.45 -4.77 15.10
CA ASP A 198 3.00 -4.34 16.39
C ASP A 198 3.38 -5.50 17.32
N GLN A 199 3.02 -6.74 16.96
CA GLN A 199 3.52 -7.92 17.66
C GLN A 199 5.03 -8.15 17.46
N LEU A 200 5.63 -7.57 16.41
CA LEU A 200 7.06 -7.64 16.17
C LEU A 200 7.74 -6.38 16.73
N MET A 201 8.54 -6.54 17.77
CA MET A 201 9.16 -5.41 18.47
C MET A 201 10.11 -4.60 17.57
N GLU A 202 10.80 -5.25 16.63
CA GLU A 202 11.70 -4.55 15.69
C GLU A 202 10.96 -3.51 14.83
N LEU A 203 9.64 -3.66 14.66
CA LEU A 203 8.81 -2.74 13.88
C LEU A 203 8.33 -1.50 14.66
N HIS A 204 8.56 -1.45 15.98
CA HIS A 204 8.15 -0.32 16.83
C HIS A 204 8.84 1.00 16.46
N GLN A 205 10.00 0.93 15.80
CA GLN A 205 10.75 2.11 15.35
C GLN A 205 10.22 2.72 14.05
N PHE A 206 9.37 2.03 13.29
CA PHE A 206 8.93 2.48 11.97
C PHE A 206 7.52 3.04 11.98
N THR A 207 7.29 4.04 11.14
CA THR A 207 5.95 4.49 10.77
C THR A 207 5.30 3.47 9.83
N PHE A 208 4.03 3.12 10.08
CA PHE A 208 3.28 2.18 9.24
C PHE A 208 2.43 2.88 8.19
N LEU A 209 2.49 2.33 6.98
CA LEU A 209 1.71 2.76 5.82
C LEU A 209 0.72 1.68 5.39
N SER A 210 -0.43 2.11 4.87
CA SER A 210 -1.46 1.24 4.31
C SER A 210 -1.79 1.78 2.92
N ASN A 211 -1.26 1.15 1.88
CA ASN A 211 -1.43 1.60 0.51
C ASN A 211 -2.14 0.55 -0.32
N SER A 212 -2.77 1.00 -1.41
CA SER A 212 -3.71 0.17 -2.14
C SER A 212 -3.06 -0.98 -2.90
N ASP A 213 -1.80 -0.90 -3.35
CA ASP A 213 -1.25 -1.80 -4.37
C ASP A 213 -2.24 -1.91 -5.56
N ALA A 214 -2.70 -0.74 -6.04
CA ALA A 214 -3.79 -0.66 -7.00
C ALA A 214 -3.35 -1.16 -8.38
N HIS A 215 -4.05 -2.20 -8.85
CA HIS A 215 -3.90 -2.78 -10.19
C HIS A 215 -5.04 -2.38 -11.15
N SER A 216 -5.97 -1.54 -10.70
CA SER A 216 -7.03 -0.93 -11.51
C SER A 216 -7.47 0.39 -10.88
N LEU A 217 -8.04 1.29 -11.68
CA LEU A 217 -8.44 2.64 -11.25
C LEU A 217 -9.36 2.60 -10.03
N GLY A 218 -10.40 1.77 -10.07
CA GLY A 218 -11.35 1.66 -8.97
C GLY A 218 -10.76 1.11 -7.66
N LYS A 219 -9.54 0.53 -7.68
CA LYS A 219 -8.84 0.02 -6.49
C LYS A 219 -7.87 1.02 -5.87
N ILE A 220 -7.63 2.17 -6.51
CA ILE A 220 -6.94 3.30 -5.87
C ILE A 220 -7.70 3.66 -4.59
N ALA A 221 -6.94 3.91 -3.52
CA ALA A 221 -7.48 4.23 -2.19
C ALA A 221 -8.36 3.14 -1.56
N ARG A 222 -8.18 1.85 -1.91
CA ARG A 222 -8.74 0.75 -1.09
C ARG A 222 -8.04 0.61 0.26
N GLU A 223 -6.77 1.04 0.31
CA GLU A 223 -6.02 1.36 1.52
C GLU A 223 -5.33 2.71 1.30
N TYR A 224 -5.29 3.54 2.33
CA TYR A 224 -4.64 4.85 2.33
C TYR A 224 -4.40 5.31 3.77
N GLN A 225 -3.70 6.42 3.94
CA GLN A 225 -3.54 7.08 5.23
C GLN A 225 -4.04 8.52 5.18
N ALA A 226 -4.56 9.02 6.31
CA ALA A 226 -4.67 10.45 6.55
C ALA A 226 -3.37 10.93 7.19
N ILE A 227 -2.68 11.88 6.55
CA ILE A 227 -1.42 12.44 7.04
C ILE A 227 -1.64 13.89 7.45
N ARG A 228 -1.16 14.25 8.63
CA ARG A 228 -1.11 15.64 9.08
C ARG A 228 0.15 16.30 8.55
N MET A 229 -0.02 17.31 7.70
CA MET A 229 1.08 18.12 7.14
C MET A 229 0.61 19.53 6.80
N ASP A 230 1.53 20.41 6.39
CA ASP A 230 1.17 21.76 5.94
C ASP A 230 0.79 21.80 4.46
N ARG A 231 1.48 21.01 3.62
CA ARG A 231 1.22 20.90 2.18
C ARG A 231 1.55 19.50 1.66
N PRO A 232 0.87 18.99 0.61
CA PRO A 232 1.12 17.66 0.07
C PRO A 232 2.35 17.67 -0.84
N THR A 233 3.55 17.67 -0.26
CA THR A 233 4.83 17.64 -0.99
C THR A 233 5.73 16.52 -0.47
N PHE A 234 6.73 16.13 -1.26
CA PHE A 234 7.69 15.08 -0.87
C PHE A 234 8.41 15.38 0.46
N SER A 235 8.84 16.63 0.64
CA SER A 235 9.51 17.09 1.86
C SER A 235 8.63 16.96 3.11
N GLU A 236 7.36 17.35 3.02
CA GLU A 236 6.39 17.18 4.10
C GLU A 236 6.06 15.70 4.36
N LEU A 237 5.98 14.87 3.32
CA LEU A 237 5.86 13.42 3.46
C LEU A 237 7.06 12.85 4.25
N LYS A 238 8.28 13.23 3.88
CA LYS A 238 9.50 12.81 4.59
C LYS A 238 9.49 13.21 6.07
N LEU A 239 9.03 14.41 6.40
CA LEU A 239 8.86 14.85 7.80
C LEU A 239 7.78 14.04 8.52
N ALA A 240 6.67 13.73 7.85
CA ALA A 240 5.58 12.94 8.40
C ALA A 240 5.98 11.50 8.71
N LEU A 241 6.71 10.84 7.80
CA LEU A 241 7.22 9.48 8.02
C LEU A 241 8.21 9.43 9.18
N ALA A 242 8.98 10.50 9.38
CA ALA A 242 9.92 10.63 10.49
C ALA A 242 9.29 11.14 11.80
N ASN A 243 7.97 11.41 11.84
CA ASN A 243 7.26 12.03 12.96
C ASN A 243 7.92 13.32 13.48
N LYS A 244 8.33 14.22 12.57
CA LYS A 244 9.03 15.47 12.91
C LYS A 244 8.14 16.69 12.76
N GLN A 245 8.37 17.69 13.61
CA GLN A 245 7.72 19.01 13.53
C GLN A 245 6.18 18.91 13.46
N ASP A 246 5.60 18.02 14.27
CA ASP A 246 4.16 17.71 14.33
C ASP A 246 3.53 17.12 13.06
N ARG A 247 4.33 16.85 12.02
CA ARG A 247 3.91 16.04 10.87
C ARG A 247 3.90 14.59 11.29
N LYS A 248 2.78 13.90 11.04
CA LYS A 248 2.63 12.49 11.37
C LYS A 248 1.44 11.89 10.65
N ILE A 249 1.41 10.56 10.59
CA ILE A 249 0.20 9.84 10.21
C ILE A 249 -0.85 10.05 11.29
N PHE A 250 -2.04 10.49 10.88
CA PHE A 250 -3.19 10.67 11.75
C PHE A 250 -3.97 9.38 11.94
N ALA A 251 -4.21 8.65 10.84
CA ALA A 251 -4.85 7.35 10.83
C ALA A 251 -4.45 6.57 9.58
N ASN A 252 -4.37 5.26 9.71
CA ASN A 252 -4.31 4.32 8.59
C ASN A 252 -5.73 3.81 8.30
N TYR A 253 -6.10 3.73 7.03
CA TYR A 253 -7.35 3.16 6.58
C TYR A 253 -7.02 1.97 5.69
N GLY A 254 -7.44 0.78 6.06
CA GLY A 254 -7.25 -0.39 5.20
C GLY A 254 -8.26 -1.48 5.44
N LEU A 255 -8.15 -2.57 4.68
CA LEU A 255 -9.14 -3.64 4.76
C LEU A 255 -8.97 -4.40 6.07
N ASP A 256 -10.05 -5.05 6.53
CA ASP A 256 -9.92 -6.02 7.61
C ASP A 256 -9.08 -7.23 7.13
N PRO A 257 -7.90 -7.49 7.73
CA PRO A 257 -7.03 -8.59 7.29
C PRO A 257 -7.71 -9.95 7.32
N ARG A 258 -8.74 -10.12 8.14
CA ARG A 258 -9.55 -11.35 8.23
C ARG A 258 -10.31 -11.65 6.94
N LEU A 259 -10.50 -10.65 6.06
CA LEU A 259 -11.06 -10.82 4.71
C LEU A 259 -10.09 -11.49 3.74
N GLY A 260 -8.78 -11.41 4.02
CA GLY A 260 -7.73 -11.85 3.12
C GLY A 260 -7.74 -13.38 2.91
N LYS A 261 -7.48 -13.81 1.67
CA LYS A 261 -7.47 -15.24 1.30
C LYS A 261 -6.45 -16.08 2.08
N TYR A 262 -5.38 -15.45 2.57
CA TYR A 262 -4.28 -16.10 3.30
C TYR A 262 -4.12 -15.57 4.73
N HIS A 263 -5.19 -15.02 5.32
CA HIS A 263 -5.15 -14.63 6.72
C HIS A 263 -4.76 -15.80 7.64
N ARG A 264 -5.28 -16.99 7.33
CA ARG A 264 -4.99 -18.28 7.97
C ARG A 264 -4.35 -19.24 6.98
N THR A 265 -3.76 -20.32 7.48
CA THR A 265 -3.14 -21.35 6.64
C THR A 265 -4.16 -22.03 5.72
N THR A 266 -3.78 -22.24 4.46
CA THR A 266 -4.65 -22.81 3.42
C THR A 266 -3.91 -23.85 2.56
N CYS A 267 -4.66 -24.76 1.94
CA CYS A 267 -4.14 -25.63 0.89
C CYS A 267 -3.67 -24.79 -0.32
N ALA A 268 -2.46 -25.02 -0.81
CA ALA A 268 -1.90 -24.27 -1.95
C ALA A 268 -2.68 -24.50 -3.26
N LYS A 269 -3.47 -25.58 -3.36
CA LYS A 269 -4.26 -25.94 -4.55
C LYS A 269 -5.72 -25.49 -4.46
N CYS A 270 -6.47 -26.01 -3.50
CA CYS A 270 -7.92 -25.76 -3.39
C CYS A 270 -8.28 -24.64 -2.42
N LEU A 271 -7.28 -24.03 -1.77
CA LEU A 271 -7.39 -22.91 -0.85
C LEU A 271 -8.19 -23.20 0.42
N THR A 272 -8.70 -24.41 0.63
CA THR A 272 -9.35 -24.85 1.88
C THR A 272 -8.52 -24.45 3.09
N ARG A 273 -9.16 -23.76 4.05
CA ARG A 273 -8.54 -23.37 5.32
C ARG A 273 -8.23 -24.61 6.14
N LEU A 274 -7.07 -24.61 6.78
CA LEU A 274 -6.59 -25.69 7.62
C LEU A 274 -6.48 -25.17 9.06
N GLU A 275 -7.05 -25.91 10.00
CA GLU A 275 -7.01 -25.55 11.43
C GLU A 275 -5.93 -26.34 12.20
N ASP A 276 -5.54 -27.50 11.68
CA ASP A 276 -4.50 -28.36 12.27
C ASP A 276 -3.32 -28.57 11.31
N ASN A 277 -2.24 -29.15 11.85
CA ASN A 277 -1.08 -29.60 11.08
C ASN A 277 -1.40 -30.90 10.34
N TRP A 278 -2.09 -30.78 9.21
CA TRP A 278 -2.37 -31.90 8.32
C TRP A 278 -1.19 -32.15 7.36
N GLU A 279 -0.78 -33.41 7.19
CA GLU A 279 0.23 -33.80 6.18
C GLU A 279 -0.27 -33.62 4.74
N CYS A 280 -1.59 -33.61 4.54
CA CYS A 280 -2.24 -33.36 3.26
C CYS A 280 -3.61 -32.70 3.45
N CYS A 281 -4.10 -32.00 2.42
CA CYS A 281 -5.35 -31.27 2.51
C CYS A 281 -6.53 -32.27 2.61
N PRO A 282 -7.38 -32.20 3.65
CA PRO A 282 -8.48 -33.14 3.82
C PRO A 282 -9.55 -33.03 2.72
N ALA A 283 -9.62 -31.90 2.03
CA ALA A 283 -10.60 -31.68 0.97
C ALA A 283 -10.15 -32.20 -0.41
N CYS A 284 -8.84 -32.26 -0.70
CA CYS A 284 -8.37 -32.60 -2.05
C CYS A 284 -7.09 -33.46 -2.09
N GLY A 285 -6.57 -33.89 -0.95
CA GLY A 285 -5.36 -34.72 -0.82
C GLY A 285 -4.03 -34.05 -1.20
N HIS A 286 -4.03 -32.75 -1.53
CA HIS A 286 -2.81 -32.04 -1.93
C HIS A 286 -1.90 -31.78 -0.72
N LYS A 287 -0.60 -32.01 -0.86
CA LYS A 287 0.37 -31.87 0.23
C LYS A 287 0.89 -30.44 0.43
N GLY A 288 0.84 -29.60 -0.61
CA GLY A 288 1.34 -28.23 -0.54
C GLY A 288 0.41 -27.31 0.25
N MET A 289 0.97 -26.58 1.20
CA MET A 289 0.25 -25.61 2.04
C MET A 289 0.86 -24.22 1.89
N THR A 290 0.01 -23.19 1.94
CA THR A 290 0.43 -21.80 2.07
C THR A 290 0.20 -21.38 3.51
N LYS A 291 1.30 -21.12 4.24
CA LYS A 291 1.26 -20.63 5.62
C LYS A 291 0.50 -19.31 5.66
N GLY A 292 -0.43 -19.19 6.60
CA GLY A 292 -1.20 -17.98 6.79
C GLY A 292 -0.37 -16.87 7.42
N VAL A 293 -0.78 -15.63 7.16
CA VAL A 293 -0.11 -14.43 7.70
C VAL A 293 -0.17 -14.41 9.23
N TYR A 294 -1.31 -14.80 9.81
CA TYR A 294 -1.47 -14.87 11.26
C TYR A 294 -0.49 -15.86 11.89
N GLU A 295 -0.38 -17.07 11.35
CA GLU A 295 0.52 -18.11 11.84
C GLU A 295 1.99 -17.71 11.66
N ARG A 296 2.33 -17.05 10.55
CA ARG A 296 3.69 -16.54 10.31
C ARG A 296 4.08 -15.46 11.32
N LEU A 297 3.18 -14.53 11.63
CA LEU A 297 3.42 -13.51 12.66
C LEU A 297 3.62 -14.11 14.05
N LEU A 298 2.80 -15.09 14.43
CA LEU A 298 2.96 -15.78 15.71
C LEU A 298 4.31 -16.52 15.80
N GLU A 299 4.73 -17.18 14.73
CA GLU A 299 6.04 -17.84 14.65
C GLU A 299 7.17 -16.84 14.86
N LEU A 300 7.17 -15.71 14.12
CA LEU A 300 8.17 -14.66 14.24
C LEU A 300 8.23 -14.07 15.64
N LYS A 301 7.06 -13.74 16.22
CA LYS A 301 6.95 -13.25 17.59
C LYS A 301 7.58 -14.23 18.58
N MET A 302 7.23 -15.51 18.51
CA MET A 302 7.76 -16.53 19.42
C MET A 302 9.27 -16.70 19.30
N VAL A 303 9.83 -16.61 18.09
CA VAL A 303 11.27 -16.71 17.88
C VAL A 303 11.98 -15.47 18.44
N GLN A 304 11.49 -14.27 18.14
CA GLN A 304 12.06 -13.01 18.65
C GLN A 304 12.01 -12.95 20.18
N GLU A 305 10.90 -13.36 20.81
CA GLU A 305 10.78 -13.41 22.28
C GLU A 305 11.78 -14.40 22.92
N LYS A 306 12.07 -15.53 22.26
CA LYS A 306 13.06 -16.51 22.73
C LYS A 306 14.50 -16.05 22.55
N GLU A 307 14.83 -15.52 21.37
CA GLU A 307 16.19 -15.09 21.04
C GLU A 307 16.61 -13.83 21.82
N GLN A 308 15.66 -12.92 22.08
CA GLN A 308 15.95 -11.64 22.73
C GLN A 308 15.89 -11.69 24.26
N GLY A 309 15.57 -12.84 24.87
CA GLY A 309 15.70 -13.08 26.31
C GLY A 309 15.32 -11.88 27.20
N HIS A 310 14.09 -11.38 27.13
CA HIS A 310 13.60 -10.23 27.92
C HIS A 310 14.42 -8.91 27.83
N LEU A 311 15.42 -8.79 26.94
CA LEU A 311 16.40 -7.70 26.91
C LEU A 311 16.11 -6.58 25.90
N VAL A 312 14.98 -6.60 25.21
CA VAL A 312 14.54 -5.38 24.52
C VAL A 312 14.00 -4.45 25.59
N GLU A 313 14.79 -3.43 25.95
CA GLU A 313 14.24 -2.25 26.61
C GLU A 313 12.94 -1.92 25.89
N LYS A 314 11.80 -1.98 26.59
CA LYS A 314 10.50 -1.60 26.03
C LYS A 314 10.69 -0.24 25.39
N ILE A 315 10.87 -0.19 24.07
CA ILE A 315 10.84 1.04 23.31
C ILE A 315 9.52 1.65 23.72
N LYS A 316 9.56 2.85 24.27
CA LYS A 316 8.34 3.54 24.68
C LYS A 316 7.55 3.77 23.39
N ILE A 317 6.58 2.90 23.15
CA ILE A 317 5.71 2.98 21.98
C ILE A 317 4.96 4.30 22.14
N GLU A 318 5.31 5.29 21.32
CA GLU A 318 4.40 6.42 21.11
C GLU A 318 3.09 5.85 20.57
N GLU A 319 1.98 6.38 21.07
CA GLU A 319 0.66 5.91 20.69
C GLU A 319 0.54 5.83 19.16
N ARG A 320 0.35 4.60 18.66
CA ARG A 320 0.28 4.34 17.22
C ARG A 320 -0.95 5.01 16.64
N PRO A 321 -0.88 5.56 15.41
CA PRO A 321 -2.06 6.01 14.71
C PRO A 321 -3.08 4.85 14.59
N PRO A 322 -4.39 5.11 14.80
CA PRO A 322 -5.41 4.09 14.66
C PRO A 322 -5.40 3.50 13.25
N TYR A 323 -5.67 2.20 13.16
CA TYR A 323 -5.99 1.52 11.92
C TYR A 323 -7.51 1.35 11.84
N ILE A 324 -8.15 2.08 10.94
CA ILE A 324 -9.59 2.05 10.72
C ILE A 324 -9.87 1.05 9.61
N HIS A 325 -10.63 -0.01 9.92
CA HIS A 325 -11.05 -1.01 8.94
C HIS A 325 -12.05 -0.38 7.97
N GLN A 326 -11.53 0.10 6.84
CA GLN A 326 -12.36 0.76 5.85
C GLN A 326 -13.07 -0.24 4.93
N VAL A 327 -14.25 0.17 4.46
CA VAL A 327 -14.98 -0.51 3.41
C VAL A 327 -15.11 0.45 2.24
N PRO A 328 -14.42 0.20 1.11
CA PRO A 328 -14.61 0.97 -0.11
C PRO A 328 -16.09 1.07 -0.52
N LEU A 329 -16.51 2.19 -1.09
CA LEU A 329 -17.92 2.41 -1.44
C LEU A 329 -18.45 1.36 -2.43
N ASP A 330 -17.59 0.86 -3.34
CA ASP A 330 -17.95 -0.21 -4.29
C ASP A 330 -18.20 -1.57 -3.62
N PHE A 331 -17.81 -1.73 -2.36
CA PHE A 331 -18.02 -2.95 -1.56
C PHE A 331 -19.27 -2.87 -0.68
N ILE A 332 -19.90 -1.70 -0.53
CA ILE A 332 -21.11 -1.56 0.27
C ILE A 332 -22.26 -2.32 -0.42
N PRO A 333 -22.89 -3.30 0.26
CA PRO A 333 -24.01 -4.04 -0.31
C PRO A 333 -25.13 -3.11 -0.77
N LYS A 334 -25.70 -3.40 -1.96
CA LYS A 334 -26.78 -2.61 -2.59
C LYS A 334 -26.37 -1.21 -3.06
N LEU A 335 -25.14 -0.74 -2.81
CA LEU A 335 -24.58 0.46 -3.44
C LEU A 335 -24.01 0.10 -4.81
N GLY A 336 -24.88 0.04 -5.83
CA GLY A 336 -24.47 -0.29 -7.20
C GLY A 336 -23.75 0.88 -7.91
N PRO A 337 -23.06 0.62 -9.04
CA PRO A 337 -22.27 1.62 -9.76
C PRO A 337 -23.04 2.90 -10.12
N LYS A 338 -24.29 2.77 -10.59
CA LYS A 338 -25.14 3.93 -10.94
C LYS A 338 -25.48 4.80 -9.73
N THR A 339 -25.64 4.19 -8.56
CA THR A 339 -25.96 4.93 -7.34
C THR A 339 -24.71 5.59 -6.78
N LEU A 340 -23.55 4.93 -6.88
CA LEU A 340 -22.26 5.54 -6.55
C LEU A 340 -21.96 6.73 -7.47
N GLU A 341 -22.23 6.62 -8.76
CA GLU A 341 -22.13 7.73 -9.71
C GLU A 341 -22.99 8.92 -9.30
N LYS A 342 -24.27 8.71 -8.97
CA LYS A 342 -25.15 9.78 -8.45
C LYS A 342 -24.62 10.45 -7.19
N LEU A 343 -24.04 9.68 -6.27
CA LEU A 343 -23.42 10.24 -5.07
C LEU A 343 -22.24 11.13 -5.43
N ARG A 344 -21.38 10.72 -6.37
CA ARG A 344 -20.25 11.51 -6.85
C ARG A 344 -20.69 12.76 -7.62
N ASP A 345 -21.70 12.65 -8.47
CA ASP A 345 -22.24 13.81 -9.20
C ASP A 345 -22.76 14.89 -8.25
N HIS A 346 -23.29 14.48 -7.09
CA HIS A 346 -23.84 15.39 -6.10
C HIS A 346 -22.83 15.89 -5.05
N PHE A 347 -21.93 15.01 -4.58
CA PHE A 347 -21.00 15.28 -3.48
C PHE A 347 -19.54 15.40 -3.92
N GLY A 348 -19.23 15.22 -5.21
CA GLY A 348 -17.87 15.22 -5.73
C GLY A 348 -17.17 13.87 -5.53
N THR A 349 -16.18 13.83 -4.65
CA THR A 349 -15.23 12.72 -4.57
C THR A 349 -15.63 11.63 -3.57
N GLU A 350 -15.09 10.42 -3.73
CA GLU A 350 -15.29 9.33 -2.77
C GLU A 350 -14.77 9.70 -1.37
N MET A 351 -13.61 10.36 -1.23
CA MET A 351 -13.10 10.82 0.06
C MET A 351 -14.07 11.80 0.74
N ASN A 352 -14.74 12.67 -0.02
CA ASN A 352 -15.74 13.56 0.56
C ASN A 352 -16.94 12.77 1.11
N ILE A 353 -17.47 11.84 0.32
CA ILE A 353 -18.60 10.97 0.70
C ILE A 353 -18.25 10.14 1.94
N ILE A 354 -17.06 9.52 1.94
CA ILE A 354 -16.61 8.62 3.00
C ILE A 354 -16.39 9.38 4.30
N HIS A 355 -15.79 10.58 4.28
CA HIS A 355 -15.33 11.23 5.52
C HIS A 355 -16.17 12.41 6.01
N PHE A 356 -16.79 13.18 5.11
CA PHE A 356 -17.32 14.50 5.48
C PHE A 356 -18.83 14.65 5.29
N VAL A 357 -19.44 13.99 4.29
CA VAL A 357 -20.88 14.17 4.03
C VAL A 357 -21.70 13.68 5.24
N PRO A 358 -22.61 14.49 5.80
CA PRO A 358 -23.43 14.10 6.94
C PRO A 358 -24.56 13.15 6.52
N LYS A 359 -25.12 12.43 7.50
CA LYS A 359 -26.15 11.39 7.28
C LYS A 359 -27.35 11.91 6.51
N GLU A 360 -27.83 13.08 6.92
CA GLU A 360 -29.06 13.70 6.44
C GLU A 360 -28.95 14.06 4.96
N GLU A 361 -27.76 14.44 4.51
CA GLU A 361 -27.48 14.71 3.11
C GLU A 361 -27.40 13.41 2.29
N LEU A 362 -26.72 12.38 2.79
CA LEU A 362 -26.68 11.06 2.12
C LEU A 362 -28.10 10.51 1.88
N GLN A 363 -28.99 10.66 2.87
CA GLN A 363 -30.37 10.19 2.80
C GLN A 363 -31.23 10.87 1.74
N LYS A 364 -30.80 12.00 1.17
CA LYS A 364 -31.47 12.64 0.03
C LYS A 364 -31.25 11.88 -1.28
N ILE A 365 -30.17 11.10 -1.38
CA ILE A 365 -29.75 10.41 -2.62
C ILE A 365 -29.91 8.88 -2.49
N VAL A 366 -29.63 8.33 -1.31
CA VAL A 366 -29.67 6.89 -1.04
C VAL A 366 -30.61 6.56 0.11
N SER A 367 -30.98 5.28 0.23
CA SER A 367 -31.82 4.82 1.34
C SER A 367 -31.10 4.99 2.68
N SER A 368 -31.87 5.14 3.77
CA SER A 368 -31.35 5.20 5.14
C SER A 368 -30.41 4.04 5.48
N CYS A 369 -30.66 2.85 4.93
CA CYS A 369 -29.81 1.69 5.11
C CYS A 369 -28.41 1.89 4.50
N ILE A 370 -28.31 2.43 3.27
CA ILE A 370 -27.02 2.71 2.63
C ILE A 370 -26.30 3.86 3.34
N ALA A 371 -27.02 4.92 3.72
CA ALA A 371 -26.43 6.03 4.47
C ALA A 371 -25.83 5.56 5.81
N GLU A 372 -26.51 4.68 6.54
CA GLU A 372 -26.01 4.09 7.78
C GLU A 372 -24.76 3.23 7.53
N MET A 373 -24.76 2.39 6.49
CA MET A 373 -23.59 1.60 6.12
C MET A 373 -22.38 2.49 5.78
N ILE A 374 -22.56 3.61 5.09
CA ILE A 374 -21.47 4.56 4.82
C ILE A 374 -20.90 5.13 6.13
N LEU A 375 -21.75 5.45 7.11
CA LEU A 375 -21.29 5.96 8.42
C LEU A 375 -20.59 4.90 9.27
N GLN A 376 -21.08 3.66 9.25
CA GLN A 376 -20.41 2.55 9.93
C GLN A 376 -19.06 2.25 9.28
N ALA A 377 -18.96 2.31 7.95
CA ALA A 377 -17.71 2.17 7.22
C ALA A 377 -16.71 3.28 7.58
N ARG A 378 -17.18 4.53 7.69
CA ARG A 378 -16.37 5.69 8.12
C ARG A 378 -15.69 5.47 9.49
N LYS A 379 -16.39 4.79 10.40
CA LYS A 379 -15.90 4.52 11.76
C LYS A 379 -15.16 3.18 11.90
N GLY A 380 -15.13 2.37 10.85
CA GLY A 380 -14.62 0.99 10.91
C GLY A 380 -15.48 0.04 11.75
N GLU A 381 -16.77 0.36 11.95
CA GLU A 381 -17.71 -0.40 12.76
C GLU A 381 -18.50 -1.45 11.96
N LEU A 382 -18.32 -1.45 10.64
CA LEU A 382 -19.10 -2.29 9.74
C LEU A 382 -18.69 -3.75 9.89
N SER A 383 -19.63 -4.61 10.31
CA SER A 383 -19.32 -5.98 10.68
C SER A 383 -18.94 -6.83 9.46
N VAL A 384 -17.84 -7.58 9.62
CA VAL A 384 -17.26 -8.39 8.56
C VAL A 384 -17.21 -9.86 8.98
N THR A 385 -17.68 -10.74 8.11
CA THR A 385 -17.43 -12.18 8.23
C THR A 385 -16.07 -12.49 7.64
N ALA A 386 -15.18 -13.10 8.42
CA ALA A 386 -13.86 -13.52 7.96
C ALA A 386 -13.95 -14.35 6.66
N GLY A 387 -12.98 -14.15 5.78
CA GLY A 387 -12.75 -14.99 4.61
C GLY A 387 -12.14 -16.33 5.00
N GLY A 388 -11.86 -17.14 3.99
CA GLY A 388 -11.24 -18.45 4.13
C GLY A 388 -11.50 -19.31 2.90
N GLY A 389 -10.67 -20.32 2.66
CA GLY A 389 -10.96 -21.21 1.53
C GLY A 389 -10.65 -20.60 0.16
N GLY A 390 -9.85 -19.52 0.08
CA GLY A 390 -9.65 -18.77 -1.17
C GLY A 390 -10.78 -17.82 -1.55
N ARG A 391 -11.74 -17.61 -0.64
CA ARG A 391 -12.83 -16.64 -0.80
C ARG A 391 -12.60 -15.45 0.12
N TYR A 392 -12.81 -14.25 -0.43
CA TYR A 392 -12.91 -13.05 0.39
C TYR A 392 -14.08 -13.19 1.36
N GLY A 393 -13.90 -12.66 2.56
CA GLY A 393 -14.99 -12.54 3.51
C GLY A 393 -16.09 -11.59 3.03
N LYS A 394 -17.18 -11.47 3.79
CA LYS A 394 -18.35 -10.69 3.40
C LYS A 394 -18.76 -9.73 4.50
N ILE A 395 -19.13 -8.52 4.09
CA ILE A 395 -19.84 -7.56 4.93
C ILE A 395 -21.21 -8.13 5.32
N ARG A 396 -21.54 -8.10 6.62
CA ARG A 396 -22.87 -8.44 7.10
C ARG A 396 -23.75 -7.19 7.12
N ILE A 397 -25.02 -7.40 6.82
CA ILE A 397 -26.09 -6.45 7.09
C ILE A 397 -26.78 -7.03 8.33
N GLU A 398 -26.68 -6.37 9.46
CA GLU A 398 -27.54 -6.68 10.63
C GLU A 398 -28.88 -5.95 10.52
#